data_AF-A0A8S9P3R2-F1
#
_entry.id   AF-A0A8S9P3R2-F1
#
_cell.length_a   1.000
_cell.length_b   1.000
_cell.length_c   1.000
_cell.angle_alpha   90.00
_cell.angle_beta   90.00
_cell.angle_gamma   90.00
#
_symmetry.space_group_name_H-M   'P 1'
#
loop_
_entity.id
_entity.type
_entity.pdbx_description
1 polymer ?
#
loop_
_entity_poly.entity_id
_entity_poly.type
_entity_poly.pdbx_seq_one_letter_code
_entity_poly.pdbx_strand_id
1 'polypeptide(L)'
;MVVISEIADYDNGDKKSPQELPGGETRIITTTRRWTWPALSNVRIDFVTYAVVKQRIYTLSPRAWCHAYDPRERTLETWAGGHELRGLWQASSCVVDGMLFNVDPGRSLGHLVIVFDLKKQVWRPVKLKGAHGLPPCVYQYGYESRMGSVGRKLVILVGNQTQWWDYEGEKSIWCVEIGLRRRQGGEIRGKVESVDVVFRTTKSTRSIELCRTVIV
;
A
#
# COMPACT_ATOMS: atom_id res chain seq x y z
N MET A 1 -0.47 -6.80 13.73
CA MET A 1 -1.00 -8.03 13.12
C MET A 1 -1.14 -7.75 11.63
N VAL A 2 -0.25 -8.31 10.81
CA VAL A 2 -0.39 -8.30 9.35
C VAL A 2 -1.13 -9.59 9.02
N VAL A 3 -2.37 -9.47 8.56
CA VAL A 3 -3.14 -10.61 8.10
C VAL A 3 -2.88 -10.75 6.61
N ILE A 4 -2.23 -11.83 6.21
CA ILE A 4 -2.07 -12.19 4.80
C ILE A 4 -3.24 -13.12 4.49
N SER A 5 -4.18 -12.65 3.67
CA SER A 5 -5.29 -13.46 3.17
C SER A 5 -4.94 -14.03 1.80
N GLU A 6 -5.07 -15.35 1.64
CA GLU A 6 -5.10 -16.00 0.33
C GLU A 6 -6.50 -15.80 -0.27
N ILE A 7 -6.60 -15.11 -1.40
CA ILE A 7 -7.84 -15.01 -2.17
C ILE A 7 -7.66 -15.88 -3.40
N ALA A 8 -8.29 -17.05 -3.39
CA ALA A 8 -8.45 -17.86 -4.59
C ALA A 8 -9.64 -17.31 -5.39
N ASP A 9 -9.38 -16.71 -6.55
CA ASP A 9 -10.44 -16.43 -7.52
C ASP A 9 -10.96 -17.76 -8.06
N TYR A 10 -12.11 -18.20 -7.55
CA TYR A 10 -12.99 -19.09 -8.30
C TYR A 10 -14.11 -18.24 -8.88
N ASP A 11 -13.86 -17.68 -10.06
CA ASP A 11 -14.95 -17.23 -10.92
C ASP A 11 -15.47 -18.45 -11.70
N ASN A 12 -16.57 -19.01 -11.23
CA ASN A 12 -17.55 -19.63 -12.09
C ASN A 12 -18.90 -19.49 -11.40
N GLY A 13 -19.78 -18.74 -12.06
CA GLY A 13 -21.12 -18.45 -11.56
C GLY A 13 -21.87 -19.72 -11.20
N ASP A 14 -21.94 -20.02 -9.91
CA ASP A 14 -23.00 -20.81 -9.32
C ASP A 14 -23.16 -20.39 -7.86
N LYS A 15 -24.34 -19.83 -7.54
CA LYS A 15 -24.72 -19.50 -6.16
C LYS A 15 -24.87 -20.82 -5.41
N LYS A 16 -23.94 -21.13 -4.52
CA LYS A 16 -24.19 -22.13 -3.46
C LYS A 16 -24.13 -21.50 -2.08
N SER A 17 -25.19 -21.75 -1.32
CA SER A 17 -25.35 -21.43 0.10
C SER A 17 -24.25 -22.06 0.95
N PRO A 18 -23.95 -21.53 2.15
CA PRO A 18 -22.83 -21.98 2.95
C PRO A 18 -23.05 -23.41 3.47
N GLN A 19 -22.07 -24.28 3.26
CA GLN A 19 -21.86 -25.45 4.10
C GLN A 19 -20.65 -25.18 5.01
N GLU A 20 -20.79 -25.52 6.29
CA GLU A 20 -19.69 -25.53 7.26
C GLU A 20 -18.85 -26.80 7.03
N LEU A 21 -17.54 -26.63 6.91
CA LEU A 21 -16.57 -27.72 7.03
C LEU A 21 -15.82 -27.55 8.36
N PRO A 22 -15.53 -28.65 9.08
CA PRO A 22 -14.94 -28.58 10.40
C PRO A 22 -13.43 -28.40 10.28
N GLY A 23 -12.93 -27.32 10.89
CA GLY A 23 -11.49 -27.13 11.06
C GLY A 23 -11.06 -25.67 11.00
N GLY A 24 -11.24 -24.95 12.11
CA GLY A 24 -10.35 -23.86 12.58
C GLY A 24 -9.93 -22.72 11.63
N GLU A 25 -10.45 -22.60 10.42
CA GLU A 25 -10.10 -21.50 9.52
C GLU A 25 -10.89 -20.24 9.89
N THR A 26 -10.14 -19.20 10.27
CA THR A 26 -10.71 -17.89 10.53
C THR A 26 -11.14 -17.26 9.21
N ARG A 27 -12.46 -17.24 8.96
CA ARG A 27 -13.05 -16.51 7.84
C ARG A 27 -12.83 -15.01 8.01
N ILE A 28 -12.02 -14.40 7.14
CA ILE A 28 -11.96 -12.95 7.01
C ILE A 28 -13.21 -12.52 6.24
N ILE A 29 -14.15 -11.91 6.95
CA ILE A 29 -15.32 -11.27 6.34
C ILE A 29 -14.82 -9.97 5.69
N THR A 30 -14.54 -10.01 4.39
CA THR A 30 -14.29 -8.80 3.60
C THR A 30 -15.57 -7.99 3.52
N THR A 31 -15.79 -7.11 4.49
CA THR A 31 -16.86 -6.12 4.39
C THR A 31 -16.34 -5.00 3.49
N THR A 32 -16.68 -5.05 2.21
CA THR A 32 -16.59 -3.88 1.33
C THR A 32 -17.59 -2.85 1.84
N ARG A 33 -17.18 -1.99 2.79
CA ARG A 33 -18.04 -0.88 3.24
C ARG A 33 -18.18 0.09 2.06
N ARG A 34 -19.40 0.11 1.52
CA ARG A 34 -19.88 1.08 0.55
C ARG A 34 -19.94 2.45 1.23
N TRP A 35 -19.03 3.36 0.90
CA TRP A 35 -19.10 4.73 1.39
C TRP A 35 -19.97 5.55 0.43
N THR A 36 -21.22 5.80 0.85
CA THR A 36 -22.09 6.80 0.22
C THR A 36 -21.93 8.11 0.98
N TRP A 37 -21.41 9.15 0.31
CA TRP A 37 -21.22 10.47 0.90
C TRP A 37 -22.57 11.23 0.95
N PRO A 38 -23.17 11.49 2.13
CA PRO A 38 -24.56 11.96 2.18
C PRO A 38 -24.80 13.43 1.80
N ALA A 39 -23.80 14.17 1.26
CA ALA A 39 -23.99 15.61 1.04
C ALA A 39 -23.11 16.25 -0.07
N LEU A 40 -22.39 15.46 -0.86
CA LEU A 40 -21.79 15.94 -2.10
C LEU A 40 -22.54 15.29 -3.25
N SER A 41 -23.28 16.08 -4.01
CA SER A 41 -24.04 15.67 -5.21
C SER A 41 -23.28 14.64 -6.04
N ASN A 42 -23.68 13.36 -6.02
CA ASN A 42 -23.33 12.28 -6.98
C ASN A 42 -21.88 12.23 -7.53
N VAL A 43 -20.86 12.76 -6.84
CA VAL A 43 -19.48 12.71 -7.35
C VAL A 43 -18.91 11.34 -7.03
N ARG A 44 -18.95 10.45 -8.03
CA ARG A 44 -18.27 9.16 -8.00
C ARG A 44 -16.83 9.36 -8.44
N ILE A 45 -15.88 9.06 -7.56
CA ILE A 45 -14.45 9.10 -7.85
C ILE A 45 -13.92 7.69 -7.80
N ASP A 46 -13.45 7.20 -8.94
CA ASP A 46 -12.69 5.96 -9.02
C ASP A 46 -11.24 6.25 -8.62
N PHE A 47 -10.68 5.41 -7.76
CA PHE A 47 -9.30 5.55 -7.27
C PHE A 47 -8.57 4.22 -7.25
N VAL A 48 -7.27 4.26 -7.50
CA VAL A 48 -6.36 3.11 -7.41
C VAL A 48 -5.81 2.94 -6.00
N THR A 49 -5.65 4.04 -5.28
CA THR A 49 -5.17 4.03 -3.88
C THR A 49 -5.64 5.28 -3.16
N TYR A 50 -5.53 5.25 -1.83
CA TYR A 50 -5.89 6.37 -0.98
C TYR A 50 -4.93 6.48 0.21
N ALA A 51 -4.84 7.69 0.77
CA ALA A 51 -4.05 7.99 1.94
C ALA A 51 -4.84 8.89 2.88
N VAL A 52 -4.88 8.56 4.17
CA VAL A 52 -5.49 9.42 5.19
C VAL A 52 -4.38 10.15 5.94
N VAL A 53 -4.33 11.47 5.80
CA VAL A 53 -3.33 12.31 6.47
C VAL A 53 -4.06 13.46 7.17
N LYS A 54 -3.85 13.58 8.49
CA LYS A 54 -4.47 14.64 9.32
C LYS A 54 -5.99 14.80 9.06
N GLN A 55 -6.70 13.66 9.03
CA GLN A 55 -8.15 13.59 8.83
C GLN A 55 -8.65 14.02 7.44
N ARG A 56 -7.75 14.31 6.49
CA ARG A 56 -8.09 14.45 5.08
C ARG A 56 -7.83 13.14 4.34
N ILE A 57 -8.69 12.84 3.38
CA ILE A 57 -8.58 11.66 2.51
C ILE A 57 -8.03 12.13 1.17
N TYR A 58 -6.86 11.61 0.82
CA TYR A 58 -6.25 11.82 -0.48
C TYR A 58 -6.53 10.59 -1.33
N THR A 59 -6.88 10.76 -2.61
CA THR A 59 -7.05 9.66 -3.55
C THR A 59 -6.24 9.87 -4.82
N LEU A 60 -5.76 8.78 -5.39
CA LEU A 60 -5.11 8.75 -6.71
C LEU A 60 -6.06 8.07 -7.69
N SER A 61 -6.46 8.77 -8.75
CA SER A 61 -7.36 8.23 -9.77
C SER A 61 -6.60 7.44 -10.85
N PRO A 62 -7.28 6.50 -11.55
CA PRO A 62 -6.70 5.81 -12.70
C PRO A 62 -6.26 6.77 -13.83
N ARG A 63 -6.90 7.94 -13.91
CA ARG A 63 -6.60 8.99 -14.89
C ARG A 63 -5.49 9.94 -14.42
N ALA A 64 -4.69 9.51 -13.46
CA ALA A 64 -3.57 10.29 -12.96
C ALA A 64 -3.99 11.62 -12.29
N TRP A 65 -5.21 11.72 -11.76
CA TRP A 65 -5.64 12.88 -10.96
C TRP A 65 -5.49 12.58 -9.47
N CYS A 66 -5.24 13.61 -8.69
CA CYS A 66 -5.25 13.50 -7.24
C CYS A 66 -6.45 14.27 -6.70
N HIS A 67 -7.11 13.73 -5.70
CA HIS A 67 -8.16 14.45 -4.98
C HIS A 67 -7.80 14.55 -3.50
N ALA A 68 -8.21 15.63 -2.86
CA ALA A 68 -8.16 15.79 -1.42
C ALA A 68 -9.57 16.11 -0.91
N TYR A 69 -10.09 15.22 -0.07
CA TYR A 69 -11.39 15.35 0.54
C TYR A 69 -11.25 15.66 2.03
N ASP A 70 -11.92 16.73 2.46
CA ASP A 70 -12.06 17.08 3.87
C ASP A 70 -13.45 16.63 4.36
N PRO A 71 -13.56 15.57 5.17
CA PRO A 71 -14.85 15.07 5.64
C PRO A 71 -15.56 16.03 6.59
N ARG A 72 -14.84 16.97 7.21
CA ARG A 72 -15.43 17.93 8.16
C ARG A 72 -16.11 19.07 7.43
N GLU A 73 -15.38 19.67 6.50
CA GLU A 73 -15.88 20.77 5.68
C GLU A 73 -16.70 20.28 4.47
N ARG A 74 -16.68 18.96 4.21
CA ARG A 74 -17.31 18.32 3.06
C ARG A 74 -16.84 18.92 1.73
N THR A 75 -15.57 19.31 1.66
CA THR A 75 -14.97 19.91 0.46
C THR A 75 -14.12 18.89 -0.29
N LEU A 76 -14.16 18.95 -1.62
CA LEU A 76 -13.36 18.12 -2.51
C LEU A 76 -12.49 19.01 -3.38
N GLU A 77 -11.18 18.93 -3.19
CA GLU A 77 -10.19 19.55 -4.06
C GLU A 77 -9.78 18.52 -5.12
N THR A 78 -9.73 18.93 -6.39
CA THR A 78 -9.27 18.09 -7.50
C THR A 78 -8.05 18.71 -8.14
N TRP A 79 -6.99 17.93 -8.26
CA TRP A 79 -5.73 18.34 -8.85
C TRP A 79 -5.45 17.48 -10.08
N ALA A 80 -5.31 18.15 -11.23
CA ALA A 80 -4.91 17.53 -12.49
C ALA A 80 -3.46 17.00 -12.41
N GLY A 81 -3.03 16.29 -13.46
CA GLY A 81 -1.78 15.51 -13.48
C GLY A 81 -0.47 16.27 -13.20
N GLY A 82 -0.48 17.62 -13.23
CA GLY A 82 0.69 18.45 -12.97
C GLY A 82 0.98 18.74 -11.49
N HIS A 83 0.16 18.26 -10.56
CA HIS A 83 0.39 18.51 -9.13
C HIS A 83 1.52 17.64 -8.57
N GLU A 84 2.39 18.21 -7.74
CA GLU A 84 3.59 17.55 -7.17
C GLU A 84 3.29 16.21 -6.52
N LEU A 85 2.19 16.12 -5.75
CA LEU A 85 1.73 14.86 -5.16
C LEU A 85 1.58 13.76 -6.22
N ARG A 86 1.02 14.06 -7.40
CA ARG A 86 0.81 13.08 -8.45
C ARG A 86 2.12 12.54 -9.01
N GLY A 87 3.15 13.38 -9.15
CA GLY A 87 4.34 13.09 -9.94
C GLY A 87 4.96 11.72 -9.64
N LEU A 88 5.03 11.34 -8.36
CA LEU A 88 5.64 10.08 -7.92
C LEU A 88 4.73 9.19 -7.05
N TRP A 89 3.46 9.55 -6.85
CA TRP A 89 2.56 8.72 -6.05
C TRP A 89 2.22 7.41 -6.77
N GLN A 90 2.53 6.29 -6.13
CA GLN A 90 2.26 4.93 -6.61
C GLN A 90 1.09 4.29 -5.86
N ALA A 91 0.45 3.30 -6.50
CA ALA A 91 -0.66 2.54 -5.91
C ALA A 91 -0.29 1.89 -4.57
N SER A 92 0.90 1.30 -4.50
CA SER A 92 1.51 0.84 -3.24
C SER A 92 2.11 2.03 -2.50
N SER A 93 1.42 2.48 -1.45
CA SER A 93 1.86 3.58 -0.60
C SER A 93 1.36 3.39 0.82
N CYS A 94 2.01 4.05 1.79
CA CYS A 94 1.62 3.99 3.18
C CYS A 94 1.86 5.32 3.88
N VAL A 95 0.93 5.69 4.77
CA VAL A 95 1.10 6.83 5.67
C VAL A 95 1.76 6.36 6.97
N VAL A 96 2.87 6.99 7.34
CA VAL A 96 3.52 6.84 8.67
C VAL A 96 3.72 8.23 9.25
N ASP A 97 3.28 8.45 10.49
CA ASP A 97 3.39 9.75 11.19
C ASP A 97 2.92 10.96 10.34
N GLY A 98 1.85 10.77 9.55
CA GLY A 98 1.27 11.80 8.69
C GLY A 98 2.10 12.14 7.44
N MET A 99 3.03 11.29 7.05
CA MET A 99 3.81 11.41 5.82
C MET A 99 3.52 10.23 4.90
N LEU A 100 3.37 10.50 3.60
CA LEU A 100 3.04 9.49 2.60
C LEU A 100 4.32 8.92 2.01
N PHE A 101 4.53 7.62 2.16
CA PHE A 101 5.67 6.88 1.61
C PHE A 101 5.22 5.98 0.46
N ASN A 102 6.08 5.80 -0.53
CA ASN A 102 5.94 4.72 -1.51
C ASN A 102 7.31 4.12 -1.86
N VAL A 103 7.29 2.91 -2.42
CA VAL A 103 8.46 2.32 -3.09
C VAL A 103 8.58 2.95 -4.48
N ASP A 104 9.82 3.22 -4.88
CA ASP A 104 10.20 3.69 -6.19
C ASP A 104 11.40 2.88 -6.72
N PRO A 105 11.16 1.68 -7.28
CA PRO A 105 12.21 0.85 -7.84
C PRO A 105 12.99 1.52 -8.97
N GLY A 106 12.36 2.44 -9.71
CA GLY A 106 12.99 3.28 -10.74
C GLY A 106 13.96 4.34 -10.18
N ARG A 107 13.97 4.56 -8.86
CA ARG A 107 14.86 5.50 -8.16
C ARG A 107 14.87 6.90 -8.78
N SER A 108 13.69 7.43 -9.05
CA SER A 108 13.46 8.78 -9.58
C SER A 108 14.17 9.86 -8.76
N LEU A 109 14.34 9.64 -7.44
CA LEU A 109 15.11 10.50 -6.53
C LEU A 109 16.40 9.84 -5.99
N GLY A 110 16.93 8.86 -6.70
CA GLY A 110 18.17 8.13 -6.36
C GLY A 110 18.03 7.07 -5.25
N HIS A 111 16.85 6.95 -4.63
CA HIS A 111 16.61 6.05 -3.51
C HIS A 111 15.31 5.25 -3.69
N LEU A 112 15.31 4.02 -3.15
CA LEU A 112 14.21 3.05 -3.27
C LEU A 112 12.92 3.49 -2.57
N VAL A 113 13.03 4.21 -1.45
CA VAL A 113 11.88 4.70 -0.71
C VAL A 113 11.89 6.21 -0.78
N ILE A 114 10.74 6.77 -1.13
CA ILE A 114 10.51 8.21 -1.19
C ILE A 114 9.35 8.57 -0.27
N VAL A 115 9.32 9.83 0.14
CA VAL A 115 8.31 10.36 1.05
C VAL A 115 7.83 11.72 0.57
N PHE A 116 6.51 11.91 0.55
CA PHE A 116 5.90 13.19 0.25
C PHE A 116 5.69 14.00 1.52
N ASP A 117 6.29 15.19 1.57
CA ASP A 117 6.04 16.17 2.63
C ASP A 117 4.82 17.00 2.26
N LEU A 118 3.64 16.63 2.77
CA LEU A 118 2.40 17.35 2.48
C LEU A 118 2.43 18.84 2.86
N LYS A 119 3.28 19.26 3.81
CA LYS A 119 3.38 20.69 4.15
C LYS A 119 4.16 21.46 3.10
N LYS A 120 5.21 20.85 2.56
CA LYS A 120 6.12 21.48 1.59
C LYS A 120 5.79 21.11 0.14
N GLN A 121 4.80 20.25 -0.07
CA GLN A 121 4.34 19.77 -1.37
C GLN A 121 5.48 19.24 -2.24
N VAL A 122 6.36 18.42 -1.65
CA VAL A 122 7.56 17.94 -2.35
C VAL A 122 7.91 16.51 -1.96
N TRP A 123 8.33 15.73 -2.96
CA TRP A 123 8.89 14.41 -2.78
C TRP A 123 10.35 14.49 -2.31
N ARG A 124 10.72 13.62 -1.38
CA ARG A 124 12.07 13.51 -0.88
C ARG A 124 12.53 12.05 -0.85
N PRO A 125 13.82 11.80 -1.12
CA PRO A 125 14.37 10.48 -0.90
C PRO A 125 14.47 10.16 0.60
N VAL A 126 14.29 8.88 0.93
CA VAL A 126 14.61 8.32 2.24
C VAL A 126 15.91 7.54 2.12
N LYS A 127 16.96 8.02 2.81
CA LYS A 127 18.24 7.30 2.85
C LYS A 127 18.08 6.04 3.71
N LEU A 128 18.19 4.88 3.08
CA LEU A 128 18.05 3.57 3.73
C LEU A 128 19.43 2.98 4.10
N LYS A 129 19.70 2.85 5.39
CA LYS A 129 20.81 2.01 5.88
C LYS A 129 20.41 0.55 5.80
N GLY A 130 21.25 -0.28 5.18
CA GLY A 130 21.00 -1.72 4.99
C GLY A 130 20.34 -2.07 3.66
N ALA A 131 20.25 -1.14 2.71
CA ALA A 131 19.63 -1.38 1.41
C ALA A 131 20.28 -2.54 0.61
N HIS A 132 21.59 -2.77 0.77
CA HIS A 132 22.29 -3.87 0.10
C HIS A 132 21.83 -5.27 0.52
N GLY A 133 21.15 -5.40 1.68
CA GLY A 133 20.60 -6.67 2.15
C GLY A 133 19.15 -6.93 1.72
N LEU A 134 18.58 -6.08 0.87
CA LEU A 134 17.20 -6.26 0.39
C LEU A 134 17.14 -7.34 -0.70
N PRO A 135 16.08 -8.16 -0.72
CA PRO A 135 15.94 -9.21 -1.73
C PRO A 135 15.72 -8.58 -3.12
N PRO A 136 16.21 -9.21 -4.21
CA PRO A 136 16.12 -8.67 -5.56
C PRO A 136 14.70 -8.29 -6.00
N CYS A 137 13.70 -9.03 -5.51
CA CYS A 137 12.29 -8.79 -5.82
C CYS A 137 11.77 -7.42 -5.36
N VAL A 138 12.37 -6.79 -4.34
CA VAL A 138 12.03 -5.41 -3.94
C VAL A 138 12.36 -4.41 -5.06
N TYR A 139 13.45 -4.67 -5.80
CA TYR A 139 13.87 -3.83 -6.92
C TYR A 139 13.17 -4.20 -8.23
N GLN A 140 12.81 -5.46 -8.43
CA GLN A 140 12.18 -5.93 -9.66
C GLN A 140 10.66 -5.73 -9.65
N TYR A 141 10.01 -6.02 -8.52
CA TYR A 141 8.55 -6.06 -8.37
C TYR A 141 8.05 -5.08 -7.30
N GLY A 142 8.86 -4.11 -6.88
CA GLY A 142 8.49 -3.16 -5.83
C GLY A 142 7.27 -2.31 -6.15
N TYR A 143 6.95 -2.07 -7.43
CA TYR A 143 5.70 -1.39 -7.83
C TYR A 143 4.45 -2.23 -7.54
N GLU A 144 4.59 -3.56 -7.46
CA GLU A 144 3.51 -4.52 -7.16
C GLU A 144 3.44 -4.88 -5.68
N SER A 145 4.35 -4.31 -4.87
CA SER A 145 4.35 -4.50 -3.43
C SER A 145 3.07 -4.02 -2.76
N ARG A 146 2.95 -4.33 -1.47
CA ARG A 146 2.01 -3.68 -0.55
C ARG A 146 2.76 -3.04 0.59
N MET A 147 2.40 -1.81 0.90
CA MET A 147 3.02 -1.05 1.98
C MET A 147 2.07 -0.85 3.15
N GLY A 148 2.58 -1.12 4.34
CA GLY A 148 1.85 -0.97 5.59
C GLY A 148 2.67 -0.25 6.65
N SER A 149 2.03 0.02 7.78
CA SER A 149 2.70 0.55 8.97
C SER A 149 2.39 -0.31 10.18
N VAL A 150 3.44 -0.67 10.91
CA VAL A 150 3.36 -1.48 12.14
C VAL A 150 4.29 -0.84 13.16
N GLY A 151 3.77 -0.40 14.31
CA GLY A 151 4.58 0.21 15.36
C GLY A 151 5.41 1.42 14.89
N ARG A 152 4.84 2.27 14.02
CA ARG A 152 5.52 3.42 13.36
C ARG A 152 6.70 3.04 12.44
N LYS A 153 6.87 1.76 12.14
CA LYS A 153 7.76 1.29 11.08
C LYS A 153 7.03 1.26 9.75
N LEU A 154 7.79 1.35 8.68
CA LEU A 154 7.30 1.05 7.34
C LEU A 154 7.49 -0.45 7.06
N VAL A 155 6.46 -1.10 6.54
CA VAL A 155 6.49 -2.50 6.13
C VAL A 155 6.27 -2.57 4.62
N ILE A 156 7.12 -3.32 3.92
CA ILE A 156 6.97 -3.62 2.49
C ILE A 156 6.79 -5.12 2.35
N LEU A 157 5.66 -5.54 1.78
CA LEU A 157 5.39 -6.91 1.37
C LEU A 157 5.57 -7.01 -0.14
N VAL A 158 6.43 -7.88 -0.62
CA VAL A 158 6.69 -8.03 -2.06
C VAL A 158 6.85 -9.49 -2.44
N GLY A 159 6.17 -9.90 -3.51
CA GLY A 159 6.34 -11.22 -4.10
C GLY A 159 7.64 -11.33 -4.88
N ASN A 160 8.21 -12.53 -4.97
CA ASN A 160 9.30 -12.83 -5.90
C ASN A 160 8.85 -13.04 -7.35
N GLN A 161 7.60 -12.71 -7.66
CA GLN A 161 7.01 -12.80 -8.98
C GLN A 161 6.13 -11.60 -9.24
N THR A 162 5.91 -11.31 -10.52
CA THR A 162 4.92 -10.33 -10.95
C THR A 162 3.54 -10.97 -11.10
N GLN A 163 2.50 -10.16 -11.00
CA GLN A 163 1.13 -10.52 -11.33
C GLN A 163 0.89 -10.80 -12.83
N TRP A 164 1.80 -10.38 -13.72
CA TRP A 164 1.63 -10.48 -15.18
C TRP A 164 2.01 -11.83 -15.79
N TRP A 165 2.85 -12.62 -15.11
CA TRP A 165 3.23 -13.96 -15.54
C TRP A 165 3.27 -14.90 -14.34
N ASP A 166 2.75 -16.10 -14.53
CA ASP A 166 2.82 -17.17 -13.54
C ASP A 166 3.93 -18.13 -13.95
N TYR A 167 4.91 -18.37 -13.08
CA TYR A 167 5.86 -19.44 -13.30
C TYR A 167 5.58 -20.64 -12.42
N GLU A 168 5.96 -21.78 -12.96
CA GLU A 168 6.01 -23.05 -12.26
C GLU A 168 7.27 -23.06 -11.38
N GLY A 169 7.14 -22.60 -10.14
CA GLY A 169 8.20 -22.64 -9.14
C GLY A 169 7.78 -22.09 -7.78
N GLU A 170 8.71 -22.09 -6.83
CA GLU A 170 8.45 -21.62 -5.46
C GLU A 170 8.22 -20.11 -5.44
N LYS A 171 7.02 -19.71 -5.02
CA LYS A 171 6.60 -18.34 -4.80
C LYS A 171 6.79 -17.98 -3.34
N SER A 172 7.31 -16.79 -3.09
CA SER A 172 7.57 -16.29 -1.75
C SER A 172 7.13 -14.84 -1.60
N ILE A 173 6.58 -14.51 -0.44
CA ILE A 173 6.33 -13.12 -0.03
C ILE A 173 7.41 -12.73 0.97
N TRP A 174 8.15 -11.70 0.62
CA TRP A 174 9.15 -11.07 1.47
C TRP A 174 8.53 -9.93 2.25
N CYS A 175 8.81 -9.88 3.55
CA CYS A 175 8.49 -8.77 4.44
C CYS A 175 9.79 -8.02 4.76
N VAL A 176 9.80 -6.73 4.49
CA VAL A 176 10.89 -5.82 4.85
C VAL A 176 10.35 -4.82 5.86
N GLU A 177 10.87 -4.84 7.09
CA GLU A 177 10.58 -3.83 8.09
C GLU A 177 11.66 -2.74 8.07
N ILE A 178 11.22 -1.49 7.98
CA ILE A 178 12.09 -0.31 7.95
C ILE A 178 11.71 0.60 9.12
N GLY A 179 12.62 0.71 10.09
CA GLY A 179 12.53 1.70 11.14
C GLY A 179 12.81 3.09 10.59
N LEU A 180 11.91 4.04 10.86
CA LEU A 180 12.02 5.42 10.39
C LEU A 180 12.51 6.33 11.51
N ARG A 181 13.44 7.25 11.19
CA ARG A 181 13.92 8.28 12.11
C ARG A 181 13.92 9.63 11.44
N ARG A 182 13.43 10.64 12.15
CA ARG A 182 13.46 12.05 11.74
C ARG A 182 14.57 12.78 12.49
N ARG A 183 15.43 13.50 11.77
CA ARG A 183 16.49 14.33 12.37
C ARG A 183 16.07 15.79 12.48
N GLN A 184 16.84 16.57 13.25
CA GLN A 184 16.77 18.03 13.22
C GLN A 184 16.93 18.53 11.77
N GLY A 185 16.09 19.49 11.36
CA GLY A 185 16.00 19.94 9.97
C GLY A 185 15.00 19.18 9.09
N GLY A 186 14.40 18.09 9.59
CA GLY A 186 13.33 17.37 8.89
C GLY A 186 13.80 16.34 7.87
N GLU A 187 15.10 16.01 7.83
CA GLU A 187 15.62 14.85 7.10
C GLU A 187 15.02 13.55 7.69
N ILE A 188 14.59 12.64 6.81
CA ILE A 188 14.05 11.32 7.18
C ILE A 188 15.04 10.26 6.70
N ARG A 189 15.41 9.36 7.61
CA ARG A 189 16.27 8.22 7.30
C ARG A 189 15.55 6.93 7.70
N GLY A 190 15.80 5.88 6.94
CA GLY A 190 15.33 4.54 7.25
C GLY A 190 16.51 3.63 7.60
N LYS A 191 16.25 2.65 8.46
CA LYS A 191 17.14 1.52 8.71
C LYS A 191 16.34 0.25 8.46
N VAL A 192 16.84 -0.65 7.62
CA VAL A 192 16.29 -2.00 7.49
C VAL A 192 16.49 -2.71 8.83
N GLU A 193 15.38 -3.11 9.46
CA GLU A 193 15.38 -3.77 10.77
C GLU A 193 15.23 -5.28 10.65
N SER A 194 14.41 -5.75 9.71
CA SER A 194 14.32 -7.17 9.37
C SER A 194 13.98 -7.37 7.89
N VAL A 195 14.32 -8.55 7.39
CA VAL A 195 14.05 -9.03 6.03
C VAL A 195 13.75 -10.51 6.16
N ASP A 196 12.48 -10.88 6.04
CA ASP A 196 12.02 -12.24 6.30
C ASP A 196 11.08 -12.73 5.19
N VAL A 197 11.13 -14.02 4.88
CA VAL A 197 10.11 -14.66 4.04
C VAL A 197 8.94 -15.07 4.93
N VAL A 198 7.80 -14.43 4.74
CA VAL A 198 6.60 -14.61 5.59
C VAL A 198 5.58 -15.58 5.00
N PHE A 199 5.72 -15.94 3.73
CA PHE A 199 4.86 -16.89 3.06
C PHE A 199 5.60 -17.59 1.92
N ARG A 200 5.32 -18.89 1.73
CA ARG A 200 5.82 -19.69 0.60
C ARG A 200 4.71 -20.57 0.06
N THR A 201 4.67 -20.74 -1.25
CA THR A 201 3.77 -21.68 -1.90
C THR A 201 4.30 -22.08 -3.27
N THR A 202 3.84 -23.21 -3.79
CA THR A 202 4.02 -23.59 -5.20
C THR A 202 2.77 -23.31 -6.03
N LYS A 203 1.64 -23.05 -5.38
CA LYS A 203 0.37 -22.70 -6.03
C LYS A 203 0.39 -21.26 -6.54
N SER A 204 -0.40 -20.97 -7.57
CA SER A 204 -0.60 -19.60 -8.04
C SER A 204 -1.14 -18.72 -6.90
N THR A 205 -0.32 -17.81 -6.40
CA THR A 205 -0.76 -16.87 -5.36
C THR A 205 -1.36 -15.65 -6.02
N ARG A 206 -2.60 -15.30 -5.71
CA ARG A 206 -3.20 -14.04 -6.16
C ARG A 206 -3.54 -13.15 -4.97
N SER A 207 -2.97 -11.95 -5.03
CA SER A 207 -3.16 -10.79 -4.17
C SER A 207 -2.52 -10.85 -2.77
N ILE A 208 -1.92 -9.73 -2.38
CA ILE A 208 -1.59 -9.38 -1.01
C ILE A 208 -2.58 -8.27 -0.64
N GLU A 209 -3.38 -8.49 0.39
CA GLU A 209 -4.26 -7.46 0.95
C GLU A 209 -3.81 -7.08 2.36
N LEU A 210 -3.74 -5.78 2.63
CA LEU A 210 -3.46 -5.27 3.96
C LEU A 210 -4.77 -4.88 4.63
N CYS A 211 -5.30 -5.78 5.46
CA CYS A 211 -6.46 -5.45 6.29
C CYS A 211 -6.03 -4.60 7.49
N ARG A 212 -6.72 -3.48 7.72
CA ARG A 212 -6.58 -2.67 8.93
C ARG A 212 -7.84 -2.80 9.77
N THR A 213 -7.70 -3.24 11.01
CA THR A 213 -8.81 -3.20 11.97
C THR A 213 -9.08 -1.76 12.36
N VAL A 214 -10.29 -1.28 12.07
CA VAL A 214 -10.79 -0.03 12.62
C VAL A 214 -11.45 -0.37 13.95
N ILE A 215 -10.78 -0.06 15.06
CA ILE A 215 -11.40 -0.09 16.38
C ILE A 215 -12.12 1.25 16.52
N VAL A 216 -13.44 1.19 16.64
CA VAL A 216 -14.33 2.34 16.90
C VAL A 216 -14.59 2.43 18.38
#